data_AF-A0AAP3H1B1-F1
#
_entry.id   AF-A0AAP3H1B1-F1
#
_cell.length_a   1.000
_cell.length_b   1.000
_cell.length_c   1.000
_cell.angle_alpha   90.00
_cell.angle_beta   90.00
_cell.angle_gamma   90.00
#
_symmetry.space_group_name_H-M   'P 1'
#
loop_
_entity.id
_entity.type
_entity.pdbx_description
1 polymer ?
#
loop_
_entity_poly.entity_id
_entity_poly.type
_entity_poly.pdbx_seq_one_letter_code
_entity_poly.pdbx_strand_id
1 'polypeptide(L)' 'MSADILTLPHARPLRRTCCAPDQRGLALWLARRRLRLMLARELLGAPDSALQDAGWTRAALRQEIAKPMWRG' A
#
# COMPACT_ATOMS: atom_id res chain seq x y z
N MET A 1 61.04 -7.78 -14.78
CA MET A 1 59.94 -8.39 -14.02
C MET A 1 58.92 -7.29 -13.75
N SER A 2 57.97 -7.11 -14.66
CA SER A 2 56.96 -6.03 -14.57
C SER A 2 55.80 -6.52 -13.72
N ALA A 3 55.51 -5.81 -12.64
CA ALA A 3 54.32 -6.03 -11.84
C ALA A 3 53.14 -5.36 -12.57
N ASP A 4 52.32 -6.17 -13.23
CA ASP A 4 51.03 -5.74 -13.78
C ASP A 4 50.09 -5.41 -12.62
N ILE A 5 49.96 -4.12 -12.33
CA ILE A 5 48.99 -3.60 -11.37
C ILE A 5 47.61 -3.71 -12.02
N LEU A 6 46.91 -4.81 -11.71
CA LEU A 6 45.49 -4.99 -12.01
C LEU A 6 44.71 -3.83 -11.39
N THR A 7 44.37 -2.85 -12.23
CA THR A 7 43.54 -1.71 -11.86
C THR A 7 42.11 -2.22 -11.72
N LEU A 8 41.70 -2.52 -10.49
CA LEU A 8 40.32 -2.83 -10.16
C LEU A 8 39.42 -1.66 -10.58
N PRO A 9 38.34 -1.90 -11.36
CA PRO A 9 37.44 -0.82 -11.73
C PRO A 9 36.80 -0.27 -10.46
N HIS A 10 36.86 1.05 -10.31
CA HIS A 10 36.26 1.79 -9.19
C HIS A 10 34.93 1.18 -8.77
N ALA A 11 34.91 0.59 -7.57
CA ALA A 11 33.70 0.13 -6.94
C ALA A 11 32.74 1.34 -6.84
N ARG A 12 31.70 1.34 -7.67
CA ARG A 12 30.59 2.28 -7.55
C ARG A 12 30.07 2.14 -6.11
N PRO A 13 30.08 3.20 -5.28
CA PRO A 13 29.48 3.10 -3.98
C PRO A 13 27.99 2.82 -4.20
N LEU A 14 27.55 1.61 -3.85
CA LEU A 14 26.14 1.31 -3.70
C LEU A 14 25.64 2.29 -2.64
N ARG A 15 24.92 3.34 -3.09
CA ARG A 15 24.25 4.26 -2.17
C ARG A 15 23.40 3.39 -1.27
N ARG A 16 23.80 3.28 0.00
CA ARG A 16 22.92 2.76 1.05
C ARG A 16 21.71 3.69 1.03
N THR A 17 20.61 3.24 0.46
CA THR A 17 19.32 3.82 0.75
C THR A 17 19.02 3.44 2.20
N CYS A 18 19.53 4.26 3.12
CA CYS A 18 19.12 4.31 4.52
C CYS A 18 17.66 4.78 4.67
N CYS A 19 16.95 4.98 3.55
CA CYS A 19 15.59 5.44 3.49
C CYS A 19 14.73 4.52 4.36
N ALA A 20 14.30 5.04 5.50
CA ALA A 20 13.25 4.44 6.29
C ALA A 20 12.13 4.00 5.35
N PRO A 21 11.52 2.81 5.57
CA PRO A 21 10.40 2.37 4.75
C PRO A 21 9.38 3.51 4.69
N ASP A 22 8.89 3.83 3.49
CA ASP A 22 8.01 4.97 3.27
C ASP A 22 6.81 4.91 4.23
N GLN A 23 6.92 5.64 5.35
CA GLN A 23 5.96 5.57 6.45
C GLN A 23 4.59 6.05 5.98
N ARG A 24 4.56 6.89 4.92
CA ARG A 24 3.32 7.34 4.27
C ARG A 24 2.61 6.19 3.58
N GLY A 25 3.35 5.35 2.86
CA GLY A 25 2.82 4.13 2.23
C GLY A 25 2.22 3.17 3.25
N LEU A 26 2.91 2.93 4.38
CA LEU A 26 2.40 2.06 5.45
C LEU A 26 1.14 2.65 6.11
N ALA A 27 1.14 3.94 6.44
CA ALA A 27 -0.01 4.61 7.05
C ALA A 27 -1.25 4.58 6.13
N LEU A 28 -1.05 4.85 4.84
CA LEU A 28 -2.10 4.78 3.83
C LEU A 28 -2.63 3.36 3.65
N TRP A 29 -1.75 2.36 3.64
CA TRP A 29 -2.14 0.95 3.61
C TRP A 29 -2.99 0.56 4.83
N LEU A 30 -2.56 0.94 6.03
CA LEU A 30 -3.29 0.66 7.28
C LEU A 30 -4.66 1.33 7.31
N ALA A 31 -4.74 2.60 6.91
CA ALA A 31 -6.00 3.34 6.82
C ALA A 31 -6.98 2.66 5.86
N ARG A 32 -6.52 2.28 4.66
CA ARG A 32 -7.33 1.56 3.67
C ARG A 32 -7.78 0.19 4.18
N ARG A 33 -6.89 -0.57 4.83
CA ARG A 33 -7.23 -1.87 5.43
C ARG A 33 -8.29 -1.74 6.52
N ARG A 34 -8.15 -0.74 7.40
CA ARG A 34 -9.11 -0.49 8.48
C ARG A 34 -10.49 -0.12 7.92
N LEU A 35 -10.52 0.77 6.92
CA LEU A 35 -11.75 1.13 6.23
C LEU A 35 -12.45 -0.10 5.66
N ARG A 36 -11.74 -0.95 4.91
CA ARG A 36 -12.33 -2.17 4.33
C ARG A 36 -12.89 -3.13 5.38
N LEU A 37 -12.19 -3.31 6.50
CA LEU A 37 -12.67 -4.19 7.57
C LEU A 37 -13.97 -3.65 8.19
N MET A 38 -14.08 -2.35 8.40
CA MET A 38 -15.31 -1.72 8.88
C MET A 38 -16.44 -1.92 7.85
N LEU A 39 -16.19 -1.57 6.59
CA LEU A 39 -17.17 -1.73 5.51
C LEU A 39 -17.65 -3.19 5.37
N ALA A 40 -16.74 -4.16 5.47
CA ALA A 40 -17.06 -5.58 5.36
C ALA A 40 -17.83 -6.13 6.57
N ARG A 41 -17.52 -5.67 7.78
CA ARG A 41 -18.15 -6.18 9.02
C ARG A 41 -19.48 -5.51 9.33
N GLU A 42 -19.55 -4.21 9.11
CA GLU A 42 -20.70 -3.39 9.55
C GLU A 42 -21.71 -3.19 8.42
N LEU A 43 -21.24 -3.03 7.18
CA LEU A 43 -22.08 -2.56 6.07
C LEU A 43 -22.37 -3.63 5.00
N LEU A 44 -21.55 -4.68 4.87
CA LEU A 44 -21.75 -5.71 3.84
C LEU A 44 -23.07 -6.47 4.00
N GLY A 45 -23.47 -6.76 5.24
CA GLY A 45 -24.72 -7.45 5.57
C GLY A 45 -25.89 -6.51 5.87
N ALA A 46 -25.66 -5.20 5.88
CA ALA A 46 -26.68 -4.22 6.23
C ALA A 46 -27.72 -4.07 5.09
N PRO A 47 -28.98 -3.69 5.39
CA PRO A 47 -29.96 -3.35 4.35
C PRO A 47 -29.54 -2.10 3.55
N ASP A 48 -30.10 -1.91 2.35
CA ASP A 48 -29.76 -0.75 1.48
C ASP A 48 -30.10 0.60 2.14
N SER A 49 -31.13 0.65 2.99
CA SER A 49 -31.46 1.84 3.77
C SER A 49 -30.32 2.26 4.69
N ALA A 50 -29.76 1.33 5.45
CA ALA A 50 -28.63 1.60 6.35
C ALA A 50 -27.35 1.98 5.58
N LEU A 51 -27.16 1.47 4.35
CA LEU A 51 -26.08 1.91 3.48
C LEU A 51 -26.27 3.36 3.04
N GLN A 52 -27.48 3.73 2.63
CA GLN A 52 -27.81 5.10 2.22
C GLN A 52 -27.62 6.10 3.36
N ASP A 53 -28.03 5.76 4.58
CA ASP A 53 -27.81 6.59 5.78
C ASP A 53 -26.32 6.82 6.05
N ALA A 54 -25.48 5.82 5.77
CA ALA A 54 -24.03 5.92 5.84
C ALA A 54 -23.38 6.62 4.63
N GLY A 55 -24.17 7.07 3.64
CA GLY A 55 -23.69 7.70 2.42
C GLY A 55 -23.07 6.73 1.40
N TRP A 56 -23.35 5.43 1.53
CA TRP A 56 -22.84 4.39 0.64
C TRP A 56 -23.93 3.83 -0.26
N THR A 57 -23.54 3.47 -1.48
CA THR A 57 -24.33 2.57 -2.32
C THR A 57 -23.74 1.16 -2.23
N ARG A 58 -24.58 0.14 -2.42
CA ARG A 58 -24.14 -1.27 -2.48
C ARG A 58 -23.02 -1.48 -3.51
N ALA A 59 -23.14 -0.83 -4.66
CA ALA A 59 -22.17 -0.89 -5.74
C ALA A 59 -20.82 -0.27 -5.32
N ALA A 60 -20.85 0.95 -4.76
CA ALA A 60 -19.64 1.62 -4.27
C ALA A 60 -18.95 0.83 -3.16
N LEU A 61 -19.72 0.26 -2.22
CA LEU A 61 -19.21 -0.61 -1.16
C LEU A 61 -18.45 -1.81 -1.73
N ARG A 62 -19.07 -2.54 -2.67
CA ARG A 62 -18.44 -3.71 -3.31
C ARG A 62 -17.19 -3.32 -4.09
N GLN A 63 -17.24 -2.18 -4.78
CA GLN A 63 -16.10 -1.67 -5.54
C GLN A 63 -14.92 -1.33 -4.62
N GLU A 64 -15.16 -0.70 -3.47
CA GLU A 64 -14.09 -0.41 -2.52
C GLU A 64 -13.47 -1.63 -1.86
N ILE A 65 -14.29 -2.62 -1.53
CA ILE A 65 -13.83 -3.90 -0.99
C ILE A 65 -12.97 -4.63 -2.03
N ALA A 66 -13.33 -4.56 -3.32
CA ALA A 66 -12.62 -5.23 -4.41
C ALA A 66 -11.31 -4.55 -4.84
N LYS A 67 -11.03 -3.31 -4.41
CA LYS A 67 -9.80 -2.62 -4.82
C LYS A 67 -8.54 -3.34 -4.29
N PRO A 68 -7.45 -3.44 -5.08
CA PRO A 68 -6.19 -3.98 -4.59
C PRO A 68 -5.62 -3.14 -3.44
N MET A 69 -4.90 -3.75 -2.50
CA MET A 69 -4.26 -3.04 -1.38
C MET A 69 -3.07 -2.16 -1.81
N TRP A 70 -2.46 -2.47 -2.95
CA TRP A 70 -1.24 -1.82 -3.47
C TRP A 70 -1.49 -0.82 -4.60
N ARG A 71 -2.71 -0.71 -5.14
CA ARG A 71 -3.03 0.30 -6.16
C ARG A 71 -3.46 1.60 -5.48
N GLY A 72 -2.59 2.61 -5.59
CA GLY A 72 -2.78 4.00 -5.19
C GLY A 72 -3.79 4.69 -6.07
#